data_AF-A0A940SSH4-F1
#
_entry.id   AF-A0A940SSH4-F1
#
_cell.length_a   1.000
_cell.length_b   1.000
_cell.length_c   1.000
_cell.angle_alpha   90.00
_cell.angle_beta   90.00
_cell.angle_gamma   90.00
#
_symmetry.space_group_name_H-M   'P 1'
#
loop_
_entity.id
_entity.type
_entity.pdbx_description
1 polymer ?
#
loop_
_entity_poly.entity_id
_entity_poly.type
_entity_poly.pdbx_seq_one_letter_code
_entity_poly.pdbx_strand_id
1 'polypeptide(L)'
;MHVKIDRQAKGALLYLAFLFLGGIFHVMDNVVAYQDNYIISTWLFCIDLMIYSGLILHFVQSVRRRLLPSPARTYMIASGILMEFFLLVRTLSHRIVQWSPLIKRHCWYLYYVPVILVPTLFLMSSFYFGDRLEQHSRIKRYPLILGIVLVIGILTNDLHHLAFKPNPDTEIFIGKAVHTHTAFCFTRHISGQAV
;
A
#
# COMPACT_ATOMS: atom_id res chain seq x y z
N MET A 1 10.17 7.19 -37.95
CA MET A 1 9.34 6.46 -36.96
C MET A 1 10.19 5.61 -35.99
N HIS A 2 11.23 4.90 -36.48
CA HIS A 2 12.15 4.07 -35.66
C HIS A 2 12.78 4.78 -34.44
N VAL A 3 13.22 6.04 -34.57
CA VAL A 3 13.92 6.76 -33.48
C VAL A 3 13.03 7.01 -32.24
N LYS A 4 11.72 7.20 -32.41
CA LYS A 4 10.79 7.41 -31.29
C LYS A 4 10.54 6.11 -30.50
N ILE A 5 10.50 4.96 -31.19
CA ILE A 5 10.30 3.64 -30.59
C ILE A 5 11.50 3.26 -29.73
N ASP A 6 12.72 3.50 -30.23
CA ASP A 6 13.96 3.25 -29.48
C ASP A 6 14.05 4.07 -28.19
N ARG A 7 13.70 5.36 -28.24
CA ARG A 7 13.67 6.22 -27.03
C ARG A 7 12.65 5.76 -25.99
N GLN A 8 11.49 5.28 -26.44
CA GLN A 8 10.46 4.76 -25.54
C GLN A 8 10.87 3.42 -24.91
N ALA A 9 11.51 2.54 -25.68
CA ALA A 9 12.06 1.28 -25.18
C ALA A 9 13.15 1.51 -24.13
N LYS A 10 14.09 2.44 -24.37
CA LYS A 10 15.11 2.84 -23.39
C LYS A 10 14.49 3.39 -22.10
N GLY A 11 13.47 4.23 -22.21
CA GLY A 11 12.75 4.74 -21.03
C GLY A 11 12.05 3.65 -20.23
N ALA A 12 11.45 2.66 -20.90
CA ALA A 12 10.85 1.51 -20.24
C ALA A 12 11.90 0.60 -19.58
N LEU A 13 13.03 0.36 -20.24
CA LEU A 13 14.14 -0.42 -19.69
C LEU A 13 14.71 0.23 -18.43
N LEU A 14 14.90 1.55 -18.44
CA LEU A 14 15.35 2.30 -17.25
C LEU A 14 14.34 2.18 -16.10
N TYR A 15 13.04 2.30 -16.39
CA TYR A 15 11.99 2.11 -15.37
C TYR A 15 12.06 0.73 -14.74
N LEU A 16 12.20 -0.32 -15.57
CA LEU A 16 12.35 -1.69 -15.09
C LEU A 16 13.63 -1.88 -14.28
N ALA A 17 14.75 -1.28 -14.70
CA ALA A 17 16.01 -1.34 -13.97
C ALA A 17 15.88 -0.72 -12.56
N PHE A 18 15.27 0.45 -12.45
CA PHE A 18 14.98 1.08 -11.14
C PHE A 18 14.00 0.27 -10.30
N LEU A 19 13.02 -0.39 -10.92
CA LEU A 19 12.10 -1.30 -10.23
C LEU A 19 12.84 -2.50 -9.64
N PHE A 20 13.72 -3.15 -10.40
CA PHE A 20 14.57 -4.24 -9.91
C PHE A 20 15.52 -3.77 -8.82
N LEU A 21 16.12 -2.59 -8.98
CA LEU A 21 17.02 -2.00 -8.00
C LEU A 21 16.30 -1.75 -6.67
N GLY A 22 15.09 -1.17 -6.69
CA GLY A 22 14.26 -1.02 -5.50
C GLY A 22 13.82 -2.36 -4.90
N GLY A 23 13.70 -3.42 -5.70
CA GLY A 23 13.48 -4.77 -5.19
C GLY A 23 14.68 -5.31 -4.41
N ILE A 24 15.89 -5.09 -4.92
CA ILE A 24 17.15 -5.50 -4.27
C ILE A 24 17.34 -4.76 -2.96
N PHE A 25 17.20 -3.43 -2.96
CA PHE A 25 17.30 -2.63 -1.75
C PHE A 25 16.26 -3.05 -0.70
N HIS A 26 15.05 -3.38 -1.13
CA HIS A 26 14.03 -3.90 -0.22
C HIS A 26 14.41 -5.23 0.44
N VAL A 27 14.95 -6.18 -0.33
CA VAL A 27 15.45 -7.44 0.24
C VAL A 27 16.61 -7.18 1.20
N MET A 28 17.53 -6.29 0.83
CA MET A 28 18.65 -5.90 1.70
C MET A 28 18.18 -5.24 3.00
N ASP A 29 17.18 -4.35 2.97
CA ASP A 29 16.60 -3.73 4.16
C ASP A 29 16.09 -4.82 5.12
N ASN A 30 15.36 -5.82 4.61
CA ASN A 30 14.85 -6.92 5.45
C ASN A 30 15.99 -7.76 6.06
N VAL A 31 17.05 -8.06 5.31
CA VAL A 31 18.21 -8.83 5.82
C VAL A 31 18.99 -8.03 6.87
N VAL A 32 19.24 -6.75 6.61
CA VAL A 32 19.99 -5.86 7.51
C VAL A 32 19.19 -5.55 8.78
N ALA A 33 17.87 -5.38 8.65
CA ALA A 33 16.96 -5.22 9.79
C ALA A 33 16.94 -6.47 10.67
N TYR A 34 17.02 -7.67 10.07
CA TYR A 34 17.13 -8.92 10.82
C TYR A 34 18.43 -9.02 11.63
N GLN A 35 19.50 -8.38 11.17
CA GLN A 35 20.81 -8.35 11.85
C GLN A 35 20.95 -7.17 12.85
N ASP A 36 19.84 -6.60 13.32
CA ASP A 36 19.79 -5.50 14.31
C ASP A 36 20.57 -4.23 13.93
N ASN A 37 20.87 -4.03 12.63
CA ASN A 37 21.55 -2.84 12.13
C ASN A 37 20.55 -1.73 11.75
N TYR A 38 19.90 -1.14 12.75
CA TYR A 38 18.78 -0.20 12.58
C TYR A 38 19.13 1.06 11.77
N ILE A 39 20.35 1.59 11.89
CA ILE A 39 20.80 2.78 11.15
C ILE A 39 20.82 2.48 9.66
N ILE A 40 21.52 1.40 9.26
CA ILE A 40 21.67 1.02 7.85
C ILE A 40 20.30 0.64 7.26
N SER A 41 19.48 -0.10 7.99
CA SER A 41 18.10 -0.41 7.59
C SER A 41 17.27 0.86 7.33
N THR A 42 17.39 1.87 8.19
CA THR A 42 16.66 3.14 7.98
C THR A 42 17.09 3.86 6.71
N TRP A 43 18.39 3.89 6.42
CA TRP A 43 18.90 4.48 5.17
C TRP A 43 18.43 3.71 3.93
N LEU A 44 18.50 2.37 3.95
CA LEU A 44 18.02 1.52 2.85
C LEU A 44 16.53 1.72 2.59
N PHE A 45 15.73 1.79 3.64
CA PHE A 45 14.30 2.07 3.55
C PHE A 45 14.00 3.46 2.95
N CYS A 46 14.73 4.50 3.36
CA CYS A 46 14.57 5.83 2.79
C CYS A 46 14.93 5.84 1.29
N ILE A 47 15.98 5.13 0.89
CA ILE A 47 16.36 4.95 -0.51
C ILE A 47 15.23 4.24 -1.28
N ASP A 48 14.70 3.14 -0.74
CA ASP A 48 13.55 2.44 -1.34
C ASP A 48 12.34 3.36 -1.51
N LEU A 49 11.98 4.12 -0.47
CA LEU A 49 10.86 5.04 -0.51
C LEU A 49 11.05 6.08 -1.61
N MET A 50 12.26 6.64 -1.76
CA MET A 50 12.59 7.60 -2.82
C MET A 50 12.50 6.96 -4.21
N ILE A 51 12.99 5.73 -4.38
CA ILE A 51 12.93 5.00 -5.66
C ILE A 51 11.48 4.73 -6.04
N TYR A 52 10.68 4.13 -5.16
CA TYR A 52 9.29 3.80 -5.45
C TYR A 52 8.41 5.03 -5.66
N SER A 53 8.57 6.08 -4.83
CA SER A 53 7.85 7.36 -5.02
C SER A 53 8.23 8.00 -6.37
N GLY A 54 9.52 8.01 -6.72
CA GLY A 54 10.00 8.48 -8.03
C GLY A 54 9.41 7.70 -9.21
N LEU A 55 9.31 6.37 -9.10
CA LEU A 55 8.68 5.51 -10.11
C LEU A 55 7.19 5.80 -10.26
N ILE A 56 6.46 6.01 -9.16
CA ILE A 56 5.03 6.36 -9.18
C ILE A 56 4.83 7.74 -9.82
N LEU A 57 5.63 8.75 -9.46
CA LEU A 57 5.59 10.07 -10.06
C LEU A 57 5.87 10.02 -11.56
N HIS A 58 6.89 9.24 -11.97
CA HIS A 58 7.19 9.03 -13.37
C HIS A 58 6.04 8.33 -14.11
N PHE A 59 5.40 7.34 -13.49
CA PHE A 59 4.20 6.68 -14.02
C PHE A 59 3.05 7.68 -14.22
N VAL A 60 2.70 8.47 -13.20
CA VAL A 60 1.63 9.49 -13.28
C VAL A 60 1.94 10.52 -14.36
N GLN A 61 3.19 10.98 -14.45
CA GLN A 61 3.61 11.94 -15.49
C GLN A 61 3.63 11.32 -16.89
N SER A 62 3.96 10.03 -17.01
CA SER A 62 3.87 9.28 -18.27
C SER A 62 2.42 9.20 -18.75
N VAL A 63 1.49 8.87 -17.85
CA VAL A 63 0.05 8.83 -18.11
C VAL A 63 -0.47 10.21 -18.56
N ARG A 64 -0.12 11.28 -17.84
CA ARG A 64 -0.52 12.66 -18.17
C ARG A 64 -0.06 13.10 -19.57
N ARG A 65 1.13 12.70 -19.99
CA ARG A 65 1.69 13.04 -21.30
C ARG A 65 1.10 12.23 -22.45
N ARG A 66 0.67 10.99 -22.20
CA ARG A 66 0.22 10.05 -23.24
C ARG A 66 -1.30 10.03 -23.43
N LEU A 67 -2.07 10.31 -22.37
CA LEU A 67 -3.53 10.25 -22.40
C LEU A 67 -4.15 11.64 -22.44
N LEU A 68 -5.11 11.81 -23.35
CA LEU A 68 -5.98 12.98 -23.38
C LEU A 68 -6.87 13.05 -22.12
N PRO A 69 -7.37 14.24 -21.74
CA PRO A 69 -8.32 14.41 -20.65
C PRO A 69 -9.56 13.54 -20.84
N SER A 70 -9.62 12.44 -20.09
CA SER A 70 -10.66 11.43 -20.18
C SER A 70 -10.86 10.78 -18.81
N PRO A 71 -12.02 10.14 -18.55
CA PRO A 71 -12.23 9.37 -17.32
C PRO A 71 -11.15 8.30 -17.11
N ALA A 72 -10.69 7.63 -18.18
CA ALA A 72 -9.60 6.65 -18.14
C ALA A 72 -8.33 7.21 -17.49
N ARG A 73 -7.95 8.42 -17.89
CA ARG A 73 -6.78 9.13 -17.37
C ARG A 73 -6.95 9.47 -15.90
N THR A 74 -8.13 9.93 -15.50
CA THR A 74 -8.42 10.24 -14.09
C THR A 74 -8.27 9.00 -13.22
N TYR A 75 -8.78 7.83 -13.66
CA TYR A 75 -8.62 6.58 -12.91
C TYR A 75 -7.16 6.13 -12.79
N MET A 76 -6.34 6.28 -13.84
CA MET A 76 -4.91 5.97 -13.76
C MET A 76 -4.11 6.94 -12.88
N ILE A 77 -4.49 8.22 -12.84
CA ILE A 77 -3.87 9.18 -11.92
C ILE A 77 -4.30 8.87 -10.48
N ALA A 78 -5.59 8.56 -10.26
CA ALA A 78 -6.10 8.16 -8.96
C ALA A 78 -5.40 6.89 -8.44
N SER A 79 -5.12 5.90 -9.30
CA SER A 79 -4.36 4.72 -8.91
C SER A 79 -2.93 5.07 -8.51
N GLY A 80 -2.28 6.02 -9.18
CA GLY A 80 -0.96 6.52 -8.78
C GLY A 80 -0.97 7.20 -7.42
N ILE A 81 -1.95 8.07 -7.15
CA ILE A 81 -2.13 8.71 -5.83
C ILE A 81 -2.35 7.65 -4.74
N LEU A 82 -3.14 6.63 -5.05
CA LEU A 82 -3.45 5.54 -4.14
C LEU A 82 -2.23 4.63 -3.88
N MET A 83 -1.37 4.41 -4.87
CA MET A 83 -0.06 3.75 -4.69
C MET A 83 0.87 4.58 -3.79
N GLU A 84 0.87 5.90 -3.92
CA GLU A 84 1.65 6.76 -3.01
C GLU A 84 1.10 6.67 -1.58
N PHE A 85 -0.23 6.72 -1.42
CA PHE A 85 -0.88 6.49 -0.14
C PHE A 85 -0.51 5.13 0.47
N PHE A 86 -0.41 4.07 -0.35
CA PHE A 86 0.05 2.76 0.11
C PHE A 86 1.46 2.81 0.71
N LEU A 87 2.40 3.53 0.08
CA LEU A 87 3.75 3.72 0.62
C LEU A 87 3.73 4.48 1.96
N LEU A 88 2.85 5.47 2.11
CA LEU A 88 2.66 6.18 3.38
C LEU A 88 2.15 5.24 4.48
N VAL A 89 1.08 4.49 4.22
CA VAL A 89 0.54 3.51 5.18
C VAL A 89 1.59 2.46 5.54
N ARG A 90 2.35 1.97 4.55
CA ARG A 90 3.46 1.05 4.79
C ARG A 90 4.50 1.65 5.73
N THR A 91 4.91 2.90 5.51
CA THR A 91 5.88 3.61 6.34
C THR A 91 5.39 3.77 7.77
N LEU A 92 4.15 4.23 7.94
CA LEU A 92 3.52 4.40 9.24
C LEU A 92 3.42 3.07 10.00
N SER A 93 2.98 2.02 9.32
CA SER A 93 2.76 0.70 9.93
C SER A 93 4.05 0.03 10.39
N HIS A 94 5.14 0.14 9.63
CA HIS A 94 6.36 -0.63 9.90
C HIS A 94 7.32 0.08 10.87
N ARG A 95 7.45 1.41 10.77
CA ARG A 95 8.50 2.14 11.52
C ARG A 95 7.97 3.05 12.61
N ILE A 96 6.74 3.59 12.47
CA ILE A 96 6.22 4.61 13.39
C ILE A 96 5.27 3.98 14.42
N VAL A 97 4.36 3.13 13.97
CA VAL A 97 3.30 2.56 14.78
C VAL A 97 3.68 1.16 15.26
N GLN A 98 4.65 1.08 16.18
CA GLN A 98 4.98 -0.17 16.88
C GLN A 98 4.40 -0.24 18.30
N TRP A 99 3.97 0.91 18.85
CA TRP A 99 3.69 1.07 20.27
C TRP A 99 2.24 0.82 20.68
N SER A 100 1.27 1.05 19.78
CA SER A 100 -0.15 0.88 20.09
C SER A 100 -0.79 -0.17 19.18
N PRO A 101 -1.42 -1.20 19.76
CA PRO A 101 -1.96 -2.28 18.98
C PRO A 101 -3.28 -1.96 18.27
N LEU A 102 -4.07 -1.03 18.82
CA LEU A 102 -5.24 -0.49 18.14
C LEU A 102 -4.83 0.20 16.85
N ILE A 103 -3.79 1.03 16.89
CA ILE A 103 -3.30 1.76 15.72
C ILE A 103 -2.70 0.76 14.72
N LYS A 104 -1.94 -0.25 15.19
CA LYS A 104 -1.41 -1.32 14.33
C LYS A 104 -2.52 -2.06 13.58
N ARG A 105 -3.64 -2.38 14.24
CA ARG A 105 -4.82 -3.00 13.60
C ARG A 105 -5.44 -2.11 12.54
N HIS A 106 -5.67 -0.83 12.84
CA HIS A 106 -6.27 0.11 11.89
C HIS A 106 -5.35 0.40 10.70
N CYS A 107 -4.04 0.50 10.93
CA CYS A 107 -3.03 0.56 9.89
C CYS A 107 -3.08 -0.67 8.97
N TRP A 108 -3.30 -1.85 9.55
CA TRP A 108 -3.48 -3.08 8.79
C TRP A 108 -4.76 -3.06 7.95
N TYR A 109 -5.87 -2.52 8.46
CA TYR A 109 -7.08 -2.30 7.63
C TYR A 109 -6.86 -1.30 6.49
N LEU A 110 -6.14 -0.21 6.76
CA LEU A 110 -5.78 0.79 5.75
C LEU A 110 -4.89 0.23 4.64
N TYR A 111 -4.08 -0.79 4.92
CA TYR A 111 -3.27 -1.48 3.92
C TYR A 111 -4.12 -2.11 2.80
N TYR A 112 -5.33 -2.58 3.11
CA TYR A 112 -6.22 -3.19 2.12
C TYR A 112 -6.90 -2.18 1.19
N VAL A 113 -7.01 -0.91 1.59
CA VAL A 113 -7.62 0.16 0.79
C VAL A 113 -6.97 0.26 -0.60
N PRO A 114 -5.65 0.49 -0.73
CA PRO A 114 -4.99 0.52 -2.02
C PRO A 114 -4.95 -0.83 -2.72
N VAL A 115 -4.83 -1.95 -1.98
CA VAL A 115 -4.81 -3.30 -2.57
C VAL A 115 -6.10 -3.61 -3.34
N ILE A 116 -7.25 -3.15 -2.83
CA ILE A 116 -8.56 -3.35 -3.49
C ILE A 116 -8.79 -2.29 -4.57
N LEU A 117 -8.53 -1.02 -4.27
CA LEU A 117 -8.89 0.07 -5.15
C LEU A 117 -7.92 0.24 -6.34
N VAL A 118 -6.63 -0.09 -6.22
CA VAL A 118 -5.68 0.03 -7.34
C VAL A 118 -6.11 -0.86 -8.53
N PRO A 119 -6.32 -2.18 -8.37
CA PRO A 119 -6.82 -3.03 -9.46
C PRO A 119 -8.18 -2.58 -9.98
N THR A 120 -9.07 -2.14 -9.08
CA THR A 120 -10.40 -1.64 -9.45
C THR A 120 -10.30 -0.40 -10.35
N LEU A 121 -9.41 0.54 -10.04
CA LEU A 121 -9.17 1.74 -10.85
C LEU A 121 -8.52 1.42 -12.20
N PHE A 122 -7.60 0.46 -12.26
CA PHE A 122 -7.06 -0.03 -13.53
C PHE A 122 -8.13 -0.70 -14.38
N LEU A 123 -8.98 -1.53 -13.78
CA LEU A 123 -10.13 -2.15 -14.46
C LEU A 123 -11.09 -1.08 -14.99
N MET A 124 -11.40 -0.07 -14.18
CA MET A 124 -12.19 1.09 -14.62
C MET A 124 -11.56 1.75 -15.85
N SER A 125 -10.26 2.02 -15.81
CA SER A 125 -9.53 2.62 -16.94
C SER A 125 -9.62 1.76 -18.21
N SER A 126 -9.53 0.44 -18.09
CA SER A 126 -9.63 -0.49 -19.22
C SER A 126 -10.95 -0.39 -19.99
N PHE A 127 -12.07 -0.13 -19.31
CA PHE A 127 -13.39 0.02 -19.94
C PHE A 127 -13.55 1.27 -20.81
N TYR A 128 -12.59 2.19 -20.75
CA TYR A 128 -12.56 3.41 -21.57
C TYR A 128 -11.52 3.34 -22.70
N PHE A 129 -10.68 2.29 -22.76
CA PHE A 129 -9.72 2.10 -23.85
C PHE A 129 -10.29 1.36 -25.07
N GLY A 130 -11.41 0.66 -24.92
CA GLY A 130 -12.11 -0.04 -26.02
C GLY A 130 -13.20 0.82 -26.64
N ASP A 131 -13.06 1.15 -27.92
CA ASP A 131 -13.93 2.03 -28.70
C ASP A 131 -15.28 1.38 -29.09
N ARG A 132 -16.01 0.85 -28.11
CA ARG A 132 -17.43 0.49 -28.28
C ARG A 132 -18.28 1.43 -27.46
N LEU A 133 -18.51 2.59 -28.07
CA LEU A 133 -19.67 3.43 -27.84
C LEU A 133 -20.92 2.55 -27.59
N GLU A 134 -21.63 2.86 -26.51
CA GLU A 134 -23.06 2.59 -26.30
C GLU A 134 -23.59 1.34 -25.58
N GLN A 135 -22.84 0.31 -25.20
CA GLN A 135 -23.44 -0.76 -24.39
C GLN A 135 -23.06 -0.73 -22.89
N HIS A 136 -24.01 -0.17 -22.12
CA HIS A 136 -24.19 -0.21 -20.66
C HIS A 136 -23.28 0.67 -19.77
N SER A 137 -23.54 1.99 -19.83
CA SER A 137 -23.01 3.03 -18.91
C SER A 137 -23.16 2.71 -17.40
N ARG A 138 -24.15 1.91 -17.00
CA ARG A 138 -24.34 1.50 -15.59
C ARG A 138 -23.42 0.36 -15.16
N ILE A 139 -23.14 -0.62 -16.04
CA ILE A 139 -22.36 -1.81 -15.69
C ILE A 139 -20.93 -1.45 -15.33
N LYS A 140 -20.38 -0.44 -16.01
CA LYS A 140 -19.03 0.08 -15.76
C LYS A 140 -18.84 0.60 -14.34
N ARG A 141 -19.90 0.92 -13.57
CA ARG A 141 -19.79 1.45 -12.19
C ARG A 141 -19.73 0.34 -11.13
N TYR A 142 -20.24 -0.85 -11.40
CA TYR A 142 -20.35 -1.90 -10.39
C TYR A 142 -19.01 -2.33 -9.77
N PRO A 143 -17.90 -2.48 -10.52
CA PRO A 143 -16.65 -2.88 -9.89
C PRO A 143 -16.12 -1.84 -8.89
N LEU A 144 -16.37 -0.54 -9.14
CA LEU A 144 -15.96 0.53 -8.23
C LEU A 144 -16.84 0.54 -6.98
N ILE A 145 -18.15 0.37 -7.15
CA ILE A 145 -19.09 0.24 -6.04
C ILE A 145 -18.70 -0.96 -5.16
N LEU A 146 -18.44 -2.12 -5.78
CA LEU A 146 -17.99 -3.32 -5.09
C LEU A 146 -16.68 -3.07 -4.34
N GLY A 147 -15.68 -2.46 -5.00
CA GLY A 147 -14.41 -2.12 -4.36
C GLY A 147 -14.60 -1.21 -3.15
N ILE A 148 -15.45 -0.18 -3.24
CA ILE A 148 -15.77 0.71 -2.12
C ILE A 148 -16.49 -0.04 -0.99
N VAL A 149 -17.46 -0.88 -1.30
CA VAL A 149 -18.18 -1.69 -0.30
C VAL A 149 -17.22 -2.62 0.44
N LEU A 150 -16.31 -3.28 -0.28
CA LEU A 150 -15.28 -4.14 0.33
C LEU A 150 -14.33 -3.34 1.23
N VAL A 151 -13.89 -2.15 0.79
CA VAL A 151 -13.08 -1.26 1.61
C VAL A 151 -13.80 -0.86 2.90
N ILE A 152 -15.07 -0.44 2.80
CA ILE A 152 -15.88 -0.08 3.97
C ILE A 152 -15.99 -1.29 4.90
N GLY A 153 -16.32 -2.48 4.38
CA GLY A 153 -16.42 -3.70 5.17
C GLY A 153 -15.13 -4.05 5.90
N ILE A 154 -13.95 -3.85 5.29
CA ILE A 154 -12.68 -4.09 5.97
C ILE A 154 -12.43 -3.04 7.06
N LEU A 155 -12.70 -1.77 6.79
CA LEU A 155 -12.52 -0.69 7.78
C LEU A 155 -13.49 -0.82 8.96
N THR A 156 -14.68 -1.36 8.73
CA THR A 156 -15.69 -1.62 9.77
C THR A 156 -15.61 -3.02 10.35
N ASN A 157 -14.54 -3.77 10.08
CA ASN A 157 -14.46 -5.18 10.46
C ASN A 157 -14.64 -5.41 11.96
N ASP A 158 -14.28 -4.45 12.82
CA ASP A 158 -14.47 -4.54 14.28
C ASP A 158 -15.95 -4.58 14.71
N LEU A 159 -16.90 -4.20 13.83
CA LEU A 159 -18.34 -4.26 14.12
C LEU A 159 -18.96 -5.62 13.81
N HIS A 160 -18.41 -6.36 12.85
CA HIS A 160 -19.05 -7.57 12.30
C HIS A 160 -18.14 -8.80 12.21
N HIS A 161 -16.83 -8.63 12.32
CA HIS A 161 -15.80 -9.68 12.28
C HIS A 161 -15.92 -10.68 11.12
N LEU A 162 -16.29 -10.18 9.94
CA LEU A 162 -16.53 -11.02 8.74
C LEU A 162 -15.25 -11.26 7.95
N ALA A 163 -14.34 -10.29 7.91
CA ALA A 163 -13.07 -10.40 7.20
C ALA A 163 -11.97 -10.96 8.13
N PHE A 164 -11.91 -10.45 9.37
CA PHE A 164 -10.94 -10.88 10.36
C PHE A 164 -11.61 -11.12 11.71
N LYS A 165 -11.23 -12.23 12.35
CA LYS A 165 -11.65 -12.56 13.71
C LYS A 165 -10.45 -12.38 14.64
N PRO A 166 -10.58 -11.67 15.77
CA PRO A 166 -9.52 -11.63 16.75
C PRO A 166 -9.29 -13.02 17.35
N ASN A 167 -8.02 -13.45 17.44
CA ASN A 167 -7.61 -14.60 18.24
C ASN A 167 -7.79 -14.25 19.75
N PRO A 168 -8.17 -15.17 20.66
CA PRO A 168 -8.21 -14.93 22.11
C PRO A 168 -6.94 -14.29 22.69
N ASP A 169 -5.75 -14.64 22.22
CA ASP A 169 -4.50 -13.97 22.63
C ASP A 169 -4.45 -12.49 22.19
N THR A 170 -5.21 -12.15 21.14
CA THR A 170 -5.39 -10.77 20.68
C THR A 170 -6.39 -9.96 21.54
N GLU A 171 -7.11 -10.55 22.49
CA GLU A 171 -8.01 -9.81 23.39
C GLU A 171 -7.30 -8.76 24.26
N ILE A 172 -6.04 -9.01 24.62
CA ILE A 172 -5.16 -8.05 25.29
C ILE A 172 -4.93 -6.80 24.42
N PHE A 173 -4.96 -6.98 23.10
CA PHE A 173 -4.79 -5.92 22.09
C PHE A 173 -6.11 -5.25 21.69
N ILE A 174 -7.27 -5.84 22.02
CA ILE A 174 -8.60 -5.24 21.85
C ILE A 174 -8.82 -4.14 22.90
N GLY A 175 -8.09 -4.19 24.02
CA GLY A 175 -8.36 -3.35 25.16
C GLY A 175 -9.74 -3.70 25.71
N LYS A 176 -9.80 -4.57 26.71
CA LYS A 176 -10.78 -4.33 27.77
C LYS A 176 -10.51 -2.91 28.23
N ALA A 177 -11.41 -1.99 27.88
CA ALA A 177 -11.37 -0.60 28.29
C ALA A 177 -11.57 -0.53 29.80
N VAL A 178 -10.54 -0.89 30.56
CA VAL A 178 -10.38 -0.43 31.93
C VAL A 178 -9.47 0.78 31.81
N HIS A 179 -10.09 1.96 31.73
CA HIS A 179 -9.38 3.21 31.96
C HIS A 179 -8.83 3.19 33.39
N THR A 180 -7.57 2.78 33.54
CA THR A 180 -6.76 3.17 34.69
C THR A 180 -5.49 3.79 34.15
N HIS A 181 -5.45 5.12 34.19
CA HIS A 181 -4.20 5.84 34.28
C HIS A 181 -3.40 5.22 35.42
N THR A 182 -2.28 4.58 35.13
CA THR A 182 -1.19 4.43 36.08
C THR A 182 0.06 4.04 35.31
N ALA A 183 1.00 5.00 35.25
CA ALA A 183 2.40 4.69 35.11
C ALA A 183 2.77 3.60 36.12
N PHE A 184 3.46 2.53 35.69
CA PHE A 184 4.64 1.95 36.36
C PHE A 184 5.03 0.59 35.76
N CYS A 185 6.34 0.34 35.76
CA CYS A 185 7.01 -0.95 35.65
C CYS A 185 7.06 -1.65 34.28
N PHE A 186 8.01 -1.20 33.45
CA PHE A 186 8.71 -2.09 32.52
C PHE A 186 9.99 -2.60 33.20
N THR A 187 9.86 -3.64 34.02
CA THR A 187 10.99 -4.53 34.32
C THR A 187 10.50 -5.97 34.34
N ARG A 188 11.30 -6.85 33.73
CA ARG A 188 11.29 -8.32 33.84
C ARG A 188 10.44 -9.09 32.81
N HIS A 189 11.00 -9.28 31.62
CA HIS A 189 11.03 -10.63 31.02
C HIS A 189 12.16 -10.78 29.99
N ILE A 190 13.41 -10.77 30.48
CA ILE A 190 14.52 -11.50 29.87
C ILE A 190 15.04 -12.44 30.97
N SER A 191 15.36 -13.68 30.61
CA SER A 191 15.48 -14.92 31.41
C SER A 191 14.13 -15.65 31.54
N GLY A 192 14.01 -16.92 31.21
CA GLY A 192 14.97 -17.91 30.75
C GLY A 192 14.31 -19.29 30.89
N GLN A 193 14.46 -20.10 29.85
CA GLN A 193 14.55 -21.55 29.88
C GLN A 193 14.58 -22.23 31.28
N ALA A 194 13.64 -23.15 31.54
CA ALA A 194 13.90 -24.48 32.10
C ALA A 194 12.59 -25.23 32.37
N VAL A 195 12.43 -26.36 31.67
CA VAL A 195 11.52 -27.51 31.87
C VAL A 195 10.03 -27.28 31.63
#